data_AF-A0A1B7L6W6-F1
#
_entry.id   AF-A0A1B7L6W6-F1
#
_cell.length_a   1.000
_cell.length_b   1.000
_cell.length_c   1.000
_cell.angle_alpha   90.00
_cell.angle_beta   90.00
_cell.angle_gamma   90.00
#
_symmetry.space_group_name_H-M   'P 1'
#
loop_
_entity.id
_entity.type
_entity.pdbx_description
1 polymer ?
#
loop_
_entity_poly.entity_id
_entity_poly.type
_entity_poly.pdbx_seq_one_letter_code
_entity_poly.pdbx_strand_id
1 'polypeptide(L)'
;MSALKPGSLALIIGARTLSGRVNIGKSVCLFERYCPGERFINPVNGVDTVLPADSGCSLWLVTGDVIAFDRQPGFAFVRDDHLMPLDSDFSSSDVLERMMD
;
A
#
# COMPACT_ATOMS: atom_id res chain seq x y z
N MET A 1 8.44 10.54 -11.65
CA MET A 1 7.95 9.40 -10.86
C MET A 1 6.67 9.84 -10.21
N SER A 2 5.55 9.15 -10.45
CA SER A 2 4.28 9.44 -9.80
C SER A 2 4.43 9.31 -8.28
N ALA A 3 3.75 10.16 -7.51
CA ALA A 3 3.76 10.06 -6.05
C ALA A 3 2.83 8.92 -5.57
N LEU A 4 3.23 8.19 -4.52
CA LEU A 4 2.35 7.27 -3.80
C LEU A 4 1.22 8.10 -3.15
N LYS A 5 -0.03 7.76 -3.43
CA LYS A 5 -1.21 8.46 -2.90
C LYS A 5 -2.30 7.46 -2.46
N PRO A 6 -3.12 7.78 -1.46
CA PRO A 6 -4.32 7.00 -1.14
C PRO A 6 -5.18 6.75 -2.38
N GLY A 7 -5.67 5.51 -2.52
CA GLY A 7 -6.49 5.05 -3.64
C GLY A 7 -5.72 4.66 -4.90
N SER A 8 -4.40 4.88 -4.97
CA SER A 8 -3.59 4.49 -6.15
C SER A 8 -3.13 3.04 -6.10
N LEU A 9 -2.71 2.52 -7.27
CA LEU A 9 -2.08 1.21 -7.38
C LEU A 9 -0.56 1.30 -7.26
N ALA A 10 0.02 0.31 -6.60
CA ALA A 10 1.46 0.12 -6.50
C ALA A 10 1.85 -1.37 -6.60
N LEU A 11 3.07 -1.63 -7.05
CA LEU A 11 3.71 -2.93 -7.01
C LEU A 11 4.61 -3.00 -5.79
N ILE A 12 4.52 -4.08 -5.02
CA ILE A 12 5.47 -4.34 -3.93
C ILE A 12 6.78 -4.86 -4.55
N ILE A 13 7.85 -4.10 -4.44
CA ILE A 13 9.16 -4.42 -5.03
C ILE A 13 10.22 -4.86 -4.01
N GLY A 14 9.90 -4.83 -2.70
CA GLY A 14 10.84 -5.21 -1.66
C GLY A 14 10.18 -5.49 -0.31
N ALA A 15 10.98 -6.00 0.63
CA ALA A 15 10.57 -6.24 2.01
C ALA A 15 11.79 -6.42 2.93
N ARG A 16 11.64 -6.10 4.23
CA ARG A 16 12.68 -6.33 5.24
C ARG A 16 12.65 -7.70 5.90
N THR A 17 11.48 -8.33 5.97
CA THR A 17 11.28 -9.60 6.68
C THR A 17 10.96 -10.72 5.70
N LEU A 18 11.26 -11.97 6.08
CA LEU A 18 10.91 -13.14 5.25
C LEU A 18 9.40 -13.23 5.01
N SER A 19 8.58 -12.96 6.03
CA SER A 19 7.12 -12.92 5.88
C SER A 19 6.68 -11.88 4.84
N GLY A 20 7.32 -10.72 4.80
CA GLY A 20 7.00 -9.68 3.81
C GLY A 20 7.39 -10.05 2.38
N ARG A 21 8.39 -10.94 2.18
CA ARG A 21 8.82 -11.35 0.84
C ARG A 21 7.74 -12.11 0.07
N VAL A 22 6.77 -12.70 0.75
CA VAL A 22 5.61 -13.37 0.10
C VAL A 22 4.75 -12.40 -0.71
N ASN A 23 4.82 -11.11 -0.40
CA ASN A 23 4.03 -10.08 -1.07
C ASN A 23 4.80 -9.40 -2.22
N ILE A 24 6.10 -9.68 -2.41
CA ILE A 24 6.88 -9.09 -3.51
C ILE A 24 6.31 -9.55 -4.86
N GLY A 25 6.20 -8.61 -5.80
CA GLY A 25 5.63 -8.82 -7.13
C GLY A 25 4.10 -8.71 -7.18
N LYS A 26 3.44 -8.43 -6.06
CA LYS A 26 1.99 -8.25 -6.01
C LYS A 26 1.60 -6.79 -6.20
N SER A 27 0.59 -6.56 -7.03
CA SER A 27 -0.07 -5.27 -7.18
C SER A 27 -1.08 -5.06 -6.05
N VAL A 28 -1.08 -3.87 -5.45
CA VAL A 28 -1.90 -3.53 -4.29
C VAL A 28 -2.51 -2.14 -4.43
N CYS A 29 -3.63 -1.92 -3.76
CA CYS A 29 -4.20 -0.60 -3.56
C CYS A 29 -3.58 0.04 -2.32
N LEU A 30 -3.15 1.29 -2.42
CA LEU A 30 -2.70 2.08 -1.29
C LEU A 30 -3.93 2.60 -0.54
N PHE A 31 -4.10 2.22 0.73
CA PHE A 31 -5.19 2.74 1.54
C PHE A 31 -4.81 4.09 2.18
N GLU A 32 -3.84 4.07 3.10
CA GLU A 32 -3.38 5.26 3.82
C GLU A 32 -1.97 5.03 4.35
N ARG A 33 -1.24 6.12 4.62
CA ARG A 33 0.10 6.08 5.21
C ARG A 33 0.06 6.49 6.68
N TYR A 34 0.47 5.59 7.55
CA TYR A 34 0.46 5.82 9.01
C TYR A 34 1.87 6.05 9.55
N CYS A 35 1.99 6.96 10.51
CA CYS A 35 3.22 7.25 11.22
C CYS A 35 3.42 6.32 12.42
N PRO A 36 4.68 6.08 12.87
CA PRO A 36 4.93 5.30 14.08
C PRO A 36 4.15 5.84 15.29
N GLY A 37 3.48 4.95 16.03
CA GLY A 37 2.64 5.30 17.18
C GLY A 37 1.21 5.74 16.84
N GLU A 38 0.87 5.89 15.56
CA GLU A 38 -0.46 6.28 15.13
C GLU A 38 -1.49 5.16 15.34
N ARG A 39 -2.71 5.54 15.73
CA ARG A 39 -3.83 4.64 16.01
C ARG A 39 -4.92 4.80 14.96
N PHE A 40 -5.42 3.70 14.42
CA PHE A 40 -6.46 3.69 13.39
C PHE A 40 -7.29 2.40 13.46
N ILE A 41 -8.46 2.42 12.85
CA ILE A 41 -9.25 1.19 12.62
C ILE A 41 -8.79 0.58 11.30
N ASN A 42 -8.31 -0.66 11.33
CA ASN A 42 -7.92 -1.35 10.11
C ASN A 42 -9.18 -1.60 9.25
N PRO A 43 -9.26 -1.03 8.03
CA PRO A 43 -10.44 -1.08 7.16
C PRO A 43 -10.77 -2.50 6.67
N VAL A 44 -9.84 -3.46 6.76
CA VAL A 44 -10.04 -4.83 6.27
C VAL A 44 -10.68 -5.73 7.33
N ASN A 45 -10.29 -5.57 8.61
CA ASN A 45 -10.75 -6.48 9.68
C ASN A 45 -11.47 -5.77 10.84
N GLY A 46 -11.56 -4.43 10.83
CA GLY A 46 -12.23 -3.64 11.86
C GLY A 46 -11.48 -3.57 13.19
N VAL A 47 -10.24 -4.06 13.27
CA VAL A 47 -9.44 -4.09 14.50
C VAL A 47 -8.79 -2.74 14.74
N ASP A 48 -8.91 -2.25 15.97
CA ASP A 48 -8.18 -1.09 16.46
C ASP A 48 -6.68 -1.39 16.51
N THR A 49 -5.94 -0.72 15.64
CA THR A 49 -4.53 -0.99 15.35
C THR A 49 -3.69 0.21 15.74
N VAL A 50 -2.57 -0.05 16.41
CA VAL A 50 -1.54 0.96 16.69
C VAL A 50 -0.29 0.57 15.91
N LEU A 51 0.22 1.47 15.06
CA LEU A 51 1.49 1.22 14.39
C LEU A 51 2.61 1.26 15.45
N PRO A 52 3.48 0.23 15.55
CA PRO A 52 4.53 0.22 16.56
C PRO A 52 5.41 1.47 16.49
N ALA A 53 5.62 2.14 17.63
CA ALA A 53 6.40 3.38 17.71
C ALA A 53 7.88 3.18 17.31
N ASP A 54 8.38 1.95 17.43
CA ASP A 54 9.74 1.53 17.10
C ASP A 54 9.90 1.05 15.65
N SER A 55 8.86 1.14 14.82
CA SER A 55 8.89 0.76 13.40
C SER A 55 9.91 1.56 12.56
N GLY A 56 10.39 2.70 13.07
CA GLY A 56 11.49 3.49 12.51
C GLY A 56 11.19 4.23 11.21
N CYS A 57 9.97 4.08 10.68
CA CYS A 57 9.49 4.77 9.48
C CYS A 57 7.96 4.64 9.37
N SER A 58 7.33 5.57 8.66
CA SER A 58 5.92 5.44 8.27
C SER A 58 5.72 4.24 7.36
N LEU A 59 4.56 3.59 7.48
CA LEU A 59 4.18 2.45 6.65
C LEU A 59 2.87 2.75 5.94
N TRP A 60 2.79 2.33 4.68
CA TRP A 60 1.54 2.21 3.96
C TRP A 60 0.77 1.00 4.45
N LEU A 61 -0.48 1.20 4.80
CA LEU A 61 -1.46 0.14 4.77
C LEU A 61 -1.86 -0.08 3.31
N VAL A 62 -1.61 -1.29 2.81
CA VAL A 62 -2.00 -1.69 1.45
C VAL A 62 -3.02 -2.81 1.51
N THR A 63 -3.91 -2.87 0.52
CA THR A 63 -4.96 -3.89 0.42
C THR A 63 -4.89 -4.63 -0.92
N GLY A 64 -5.39 -5.87 -0.94
CA GLY A 64 -5.38 -6.73 -2.12
C GLY A 64 -5.11 -8.19 -1.75
N ASP A 65 -4.59 -8.98 -2.70
CA ASP A 65 -4.13 -10.35 -2.42
C ASP A 65 -2.77 -10.32 -1.70
N VAL A 66 -2.72 -9.85 -0.46
CA VAL A 66 -1.49 -9.80 0.36
C VAL A 66 -1.71 -10.45 1.70
N ILE A 67 -0.62 -10.79 2.37
CA ILE A 67 -0.63 -11.42 3.69
C ILE A 67 0.12 -10.52 4.67
N ALA A 68 -0.52 -10.19 5.79
CA ALA A 68 0.05 -9.42 6.89
C ALA A 68 1.09 -10.24 7.67
N PHE A 69 1.84 -9.57 8.55
CA PHE A 69 2.91 -10.21 9.32
C PHE A 69 2.41 -11.31 10.27
N ASP A 70 1.16 -11.21 10.73
CA ASP A 70 0.46 -12.17 11.58
C ASP A 70 -0.32 -13.24 10.76
N ARG A 71 -0.07 -13.29 9.45
CA ARG A 71 -0.68 -14.21 8.47
C ARG A 71 -2.14 -13.92 8.12
N GLN A 72 -2.71 -12.78 8.51
CA GLN A 72 -4.03 -12.41 8.02
C GLN A 72 -3.98 -12.01 6.53
N PRO A 73 -4.91 -12.51 5.70
CA PRO A 73 -4.98 -12.12 4.30
C PRO A 73 -5.67 -10.75 4.13
N GLY A 74 -5.49 -10.13 2.97
CA GLY A 74 -6.25 -8.96 2.53
C GLY A 74 -5.57 -7.61 2.77
N PHE A 75 -4.57 -7.56 3.66
CA PHE A 75 -3.79 -6.35 3.91
C PHE A 75 -2.33 -6.65 4.26
N ALA A 76 -1.47 -5.62 4.15
CA ALA A 76 -0.11 -5.64 4.66
C ALA A 76 0.37 -4.22 4.99
N PHE A 77 1.44 -4.12 5.77
CA PHE A 77 2.15 -2.87 6.01
C PHE A 77 3.45 -2.86 5.22
N VAL A 78 3.64 -1.85 4.37
CA VAL A 78 4.78 -1.77 3.44
C VAL A 78 5.41 -0.39 3.53
N ARG A 79 6.74 -0.32 3.44
CA ARG A 79 7.47 0.95 3.44
C ARG A 79 7.36 1.63 2.07
N ASP A 80 7.48 2.96 2.06
CA ASP A 80 7.54 3.76 0.83
C ASP A 80 8.61 3.23 -0.16
N ASP A 81 9.81 2.91 0.34
CA ASP A 81 10.96 2.44 -0.45
C ASP A 81 10.79 1.02 -1.04
N HIS A 82 9.69 0.33 -0.71
CA HIS A 82 9.35 -0.98 -1.23
C HIS A 82 8.11 -0.97 -2.12
N LEU A 83 7.60 0.22 -2.48
CA LEU A 83 6.46 0.39 -3.35
C LEU A 83 6.89 1.11 -4.63
N MET A 84 6.54 0.51 -5.76
CA MET A 84 6.65 1.15 -7.07
C MET A 84 5.24 1.59 -7.51
N PRO A 85 4.95 2.89 -7.63
CA PRO A 85 3.68 3.36 -8.17
C PRO A 85 3.41 2.74 -9.54
N LEU A 86 2.21 2.21 -9.75
CA LEU A 86 1.75 1.68 -11.03
C LEU A 86 0.92 2.70 -11.81
N ASP A 87 0.32 3.67 -11.11
CA ASP A 87 -0.40 4.76 -11.74
C ASP A 87 0.59 5.75 -12.36
N SER A 88 0.79 5.65 -13.67
CA SER A 88 1.25 6.76 -14.50
C SER A 88 0.01 7.54 -14.90
N ASP A 89 0.01 8.86 -14.69
CA ASP A 89 -1.00 9.85 -15.10
C ASP A 89 -2.05 9.37 -16.12
N PHE A 90 -3.05 8.61 -15.67
CA PHE A 90 -4.34 8.57 -16.37
C PHE A 90 -5.18 9.61 -15.69
N SER A 91 -4.93 10.88 -16.02
CA SER A 91 -5.97 11.88 -15.79
C SER A 91 -7.18 11.39 -16.58
N SER A 92 -8.37 11.41 -15.98
CA SER A 92 -9.59 11.02 -16.70
C SER A 92 -9.78 11.81 -18.00
N SER A 93 -9.12 12.96 -18.13
CA SER A 93 -9.01 13.77 -19.34
C SER A 93 -8.27 13.08 -20.50
N ASP A 94 -7.19 12.34 -20.24
CA ASP A 94 -6.40 11.68 -21.29
C ASP A 94 -7.13 10.50 -21.94
N VAL A 95 -8.01 9.83 -21.18
CA VAL A 95 -8.87 8.76 -21.70
C VAL A 95 -10.05 9.35 -22.47
N LEU A 96 -10.62 10.46 -22.00
CA LEU A 96 -11.74 11.12 -22.66
C LEU A 96 -11.33 11.71 -24.02
N GLU A 97 -10.16 12.37 -24.12
CA GLU A 97 -9.67 12.89 -25.41
C GLU A 97 -9.42 11.77 -26.43
N ARG A 98 -8.83 10.64 -26.00
CA ARG A 98 -8.60 9.49 -26.89
C ARG A 98 -9.86 8.74 -27.32
N MET A 99 -10.98 8.95 -26.64
CA MET A 99 -12.29 8.40 -27.02
C MET A 99 -13.07 9.33 -27.95
N MET A 100 -12.59 10.56 -28.15
CA MET A 100 -13.20 11.59 -29.00
C MET A 100 -12.51 11.72 -30.38
N ASP A 101 -11.47 10.93 -30.65
CA ASP A 101 -10.81 10.76 -31.97
C ASP A 101 -11.31 9.50 -32.71
#